data_AF-A0A9W3CS56-F1
#
_entry.id   AF-A0A9W3CS56-F1
#
_cell.length_a   1.000
_cell.length_b   1.000
_cell.length_c   1.000
_cell.angle_alpha   90.00
_cell.angle_beta   90.00
_cell.angle_gamma   90.00
#
_symmetry.space_group_name_H-M   'P 1'
#
loop_
_entity.id
_entity.type
_entity.pdbx_description
1 polymer ?
#
loop_
_entity_poly.entity_id
_entity_poly.type
_entity_poly.pdbx_seq_one_letter_code
_entity_poly.pdbx_strand_id
1 'polypeptide(L)'
;MTSLHYAASIPSLHLLSKCKSIDSLRKAHTILTRNGLMSDISRATKLLLSPEQNRESFEVVKFQVLHYQVGQKYEPHYDYFLDEFNTKNGGQRIATVLMYLSDVDDGGETVFPAAKGNISAVQWWNELSKCGKEGLHVLPKKRDALLFWNMRHDASLDPSNGCPVVKGNNWSSTKWFHVHEFKV
;
A
#
# COMPACT_ATOMS: atom_id res chain seq x y z
N MET A 1 6.87 5.37 -19.26
CA MET A 1 8.12 5.16 -18.49
C MET A 1 8.26 6.14 -17.31
N THR A 2 7.29 7.01 -17.04
CA THR A 2 7.48 8.26 -16.29
C THR A 2 6.80 8.33 -14.91
N SER A 3 5.87 7.43 -14.54
CA SER A 3 5.12 7.60 -13.27
C SER A 3 5.94 7.32 -11.99
N LEU A 4 6.85 6.36 -12.03
CA LEU A 4 7.56 5.90 -10.83
C LEU A 4 8.85 6.69 -10.51
N HIS A 5 9.43 7.37 -11.50
CA HIS A 5 10.62 8.19 -11.25
C HIS A 5 10.29 9.45 -10.45
N TYR A 6 9.08 9.99 -10.63
CA TYR A 6 8.61 11.15 -9.86
C TYR A 6 8.08 10.75 -8.49
N ALA A 7 7.36 9.63 -8.38
CA ALA A 7 6.97 9.03 -7.10
C ALA A 7 8.18 8.86 -6.15
N ALA A 8 9.33 8.44 -6.68
CA ALA A 8 10.58 8.28 -5.93
C ALA A 8 11.32 9.59 -5.55
N SER A 9 10.80 10.76 -5.94
CA SER A 9 11.33 12.07 -5.50
C SER A 9 10.60 12.62 -4.27
N ILE A 10 9.55 11.93 -3.82
CA ILE A 10 8.82 12.28 -2.60
C ILE A 10 9.52 11.57 -1.43
N PRO A 11 10.00 12.28 -0.39
CA PRO A 11 10.84 11.69 0.68
C PRO A 11 10.22 10.49 1.41
N SER A 12 8.89 10.35 1.38
CA SER A 12 8.16 9.26 2.03
C SER A 12 7.93 8.03 1.13
N LEU A 13 8.23 8.11 -0.16
CA LEU A 13 7.90 7.09 -1.15
C LEU A 13 9.16 6.54 -1.84
N HIS A 14 9.42 5.26 -1.64
CA HIS A 14 10.60 4.60 -2.18
C HIS A 14 10.24 3.49 -3.16
N LEU A 15 11.04 3.34 -4.21
CA LEU A 15 10.97 2.15 -5.06
C LEU A 15 11.72 1.00 -4.39
N LEU A 16 11.12 -0.19 -4.31
CA LEU A 16 11.78 -1.36 -3.73
C LEU A 16 13.11 -1.67 -4.45
N SER A 17 13.16 -1.47 -5.77
CA SER A 17 14.38 -1.64 -6.57
C SER A 17 15.52 -0.68 -6.17
N LYS A 18 15.22 0.41 -5.45
CA LYS A 18 16.21 1.36 -4.93
C LYS A 18 16.61 1.07 -3.48
N CYS A 19 15.89 0.21 -2.76
CA CYS A 19 16.21 -0.16 -1.39
C CYS A 19 17.29 -1.25 -1.38
N LYS A 20 18.48 -0.92 -0.86
CA LYS A 20 19.65 -1.83 -0.81
C LYS A 20 19.89 -2.48 0.56
N SER A 21 19.18 -2.03 1.60
CA SER A 21 19.34 -2.52 2.97
C SER A 21 18.03 -2.43 3.76
N ILE A 22 17.96 -3.15 4.90
CA ILE A 22 16.83 -3.12 5.83
C ILE A 22 16.57 -1.70 6.37
N ASP A 23 17.62 -0.93 6.63
CA ASP A 23 17.48 0.44 7.11
C ASP A 23 16.89 1.37 6.06
N SER A 24 17.21 1.16 4.78
CA SER A 24 16.54 1.88 3.68
C SER A 24 15.07 1.49 3.51
N LEU A 25 14.68 0.26 3.89
CA LEU A 25 13.28 -0.16 3.88
C LEU A 25 12.49 0.42 5.06
N ARG A 26 13.10 0.46 6.26
CA ARG A 26 12.46 0.99 7.48
C ARG A 26 12.31 2.52 7.47
N LYS A 27 13.18 3.23 6.76
CA LYS A 27 13.05 4.68 6.54
C LYS A 27 11.95 5.03 5.55
N ALA A 28 11.59 4.10 4.66
CA ALA A 28 10.51 4.32 3.71
C ALA A 28 9.16 4.15 4.40
N HIS A 29 8.32 5.19 4.37
CA HIS A 29 6.94 5.12 4.86
C HIS A 29 6.06 4.29 3.91
N THR A 30 6.37 4.37 2.61
CA THR A 30 5.69 3.63 1.56
C THR A 30 6.71 3.12 0.54
N ILE A 31 6.58 1.86 0.13
CA ILE A 31 7.44 1.19 -0.84
C ILE A 31 6.60 0.72 -2.03
N LEU A 32 7.01 1.10 -3.23
CA LEU A 32 6.40 0.69 -4.50
C LEU A 32 7.24 -0.37 -5.18
N THR A 33 6.58 -1.41 -5.66
CA THR A 33 7.14 -2.40 -6.57
C THR A 33 6.50 -2.26 -7.94
N ARG A 34 7.31 -2.30 -9.00
CA ARG A 34 6.84 -2.28 -10.37
C ARG A 34 7.03 -3.64 -10.99
N ASN A 35 5.97 -4.20 -11.59
CA ASN A 35 5.97 -5.62 -11.97
C ASN A 35 6.39 -6.53 -10.80
N GLY A 36 5.98 -6.15 -9.58
CA GLY A 36 6.39 -6.80 -8.35
C GLY A 36 5.95 -8.25 -8.38
N LEU A 37 6.90 -9.15 -8.63
CA LEU A 37 6.64 -10.57 -8.52
C LEU A 37 6.37 -10.86 -7.03
N MET A 38 5.60 -11.90 -6.73
CA MET A 38 5.42 -12.38 -5.34
C MET A 38 6.76 -12.58 -4.61
N SER A 39 7.85 -12.83 -5.34
CA SER A 39 9.21 -12.90 -4.79
C SER A 39 9.75 -11.58 -4.26
N ASP A 40 9.39 -10.45 -4.85
CA ASP A 40 9.81 -9.12 -4.39
C ASP A 40 9.10 -8.73 -3.11
N ILE A 41 7.79 -8.99 -3.06
CA ILE A 41 6.99 -8.87 -1.84
C ILE A 41 7.56 -9.83 -0.78
N SER A 42 7.84 -11.09 -1.14
CA SER A 42 8.48 -12.07 -0.25
C SER A 42 9.80 -11.59 0.32
N ARG A 43 10.66 -11.02 -0.53
CA ARG A 43 11.95 -10.47 -0.12
C ARG A 43 11.79 -9.28 0.82
N ALA A 44 10.87 -8.36 0.51
CA ALA A 44 10.58 -7.22 1.36
C ALA A 44 10.04 -7.69 2.72
N THR A 45 9.06 -8.59 2.74
CA THR A 45 8.51 -9.22 3.95
C THR A 45 9.62 -9.89 4.78
N LYS A 46 10.49 -10.69 4.15
CA LYS A 46 11.63 -11.34 4.80
C LYS A 46 12.58 -10.37 5.49
N LEU A 47 12.79 -9.20 4.90
CA LEU A 47 13.63 -8.16 5.47
C LEU A 47 12.93 -7.38 6.59
N LEU A 48 11.61 -7.32 6.58
CA LEU A 48 10.84 -6.47 7.50
C LEU A 48 10.42 -7.18 8.78
N LEU A 49 10.14 -8.47 8.69
CA LEU A 49 9.62 -9.25 9.79
C LEU A 49 10.71 -10.05 10.51
N SER A 50 10.48 -10.38 11.77
CA SER A 50 11.32 -11.32 12.51
C SER A 50 11.27 -12.72 11.87
N PRO A 51 12.25 -13.61 12.12
CA PRO A 51 12.22 -14.98 11.61
C PRO A 51 10.95 -15.77 11.96
N GLU A 52 10.38 -15.57 13.16
CA GLU A 52 9.09 -16.17 13.56
C GLU A 52 7.93 -15.62 12.74
N GLN A 53 7.81 -14.29 12.64
CA GLN A 53 6.76 -13.63 11.85
C GLN A 53 6.85 -13.98 10.36
N ASN A 54 8.07 -14.19 9.84
CA ASN A 54 8.32 -14.57 8.45
C ASN A 54 7.88 -16.00 8.11
N ARG A 55 8.03 -16.94 9.04
CA ARG A 55 7.81 -18.36 8.80
C ARG A 55 6.32 -18.65 8.53
N GLU A 56 5.44 -18.00 9.27
CA GLU A 56 3.98 -18.20 9.15
C GLU A 56 3.29 -17.24 8.18
N SER A 57 3.85 -16.03 7.97
CA SER A 57 3.34 -15.09 6.95
C SER A 57 3.32 -15.69 5.55
N PHE A 58 4.19 -16.68 5.29
CA PHE A 58 4.30 -17.42 4.03
C PHE A 58 3.54 -18.75 3.99
N GLU A 59 3.34 -19.44 5.12
CA GLU A 59 2.61 -20.72 5.15
C GLU A 59 1.08 -20.53 5.18
N VAL A 60 0.57 -19.45 5.78
CA VAL A 60 -0.87 -19.14 5.82
C VAL A 60 -1.14 -17.80 5.13
N VAL A 61 -0.99 -17.78 3.80
CA VAL A 61 -1.19 -16.54 3.03
C VAL A 61 -2.67 -16.32 2.74
N LYS A 62 -3.38 -15.71 3.71
CA LYS A 62 -4.71 -15.13 3.44
C LYS A 62 -4.55 -13.83 2.68
N PHE A 63 -5.03 -13.83 1.44
CA PHE A 63 -5.22 -12.64 0.63
C PHE A 63 -6.69 -12.26 0.64
N GLN A 64 -6.99 -11.00 0.91
CA GLN A 64 -8.30 -10.45 0.60
C GLN A 64 -8.27 -10.01 -0.86
N VAL A 65 -9.30 -10.35 -1.64
CA VAL A 65 -9.47 -9.85 -3.01
C VAL A 65 -10.70 -8.95 -3.04
N LEU A 66 -10.56 -7.77 -3.64
CA LEU A 66 -11.64 -6.79 -3.79
C LEU A 66 -11.79 -6.43 -5.27
N HIS A 67 -13.04 -6.18 -5.67
CA HIS A 67 -13.40 -5.71 -7.01
C HIS A 67 -14.28 -4.47 -6.88
N TYR A 68 -13.82 -3.36 -7.45
CA TYR A 68 -14.58 -2.12 -7.55
C TYR A 68 -15.00 -1.88 -9.01
N GLN A 69 -16.31 -1.68 -9.18
CA GLN A 69 -16.95 -1.24 -10.40
C GLN A 69 -16.96 0.30 -10.48
N VAL A 70 -17.37 0.82 -11.64
CA VAL A 70 -17.53 2.27 -11.85
C VAL A 70 -18.40 2.89 -10.75
N GLY A 71 -17.91 3.99 -10.17
CA GLY A 71 -18.54 4.73 -9.06
C GLY A 71 -18.24 4.17 -7.67
N GLN A 72 -17.79 2.91 -7.55
CA GLN A 72 -17.43 2.33 -6.26
C GLN A 72 -16.08 2.87 -5.78
N LYS A 73 -15.99 3.07 -4.47
CA LYS A 73 -14.82 3.61 -3.77
C LYS A 73 -14.63 2.91 -2.43
N TYR A 74 -13.50 3.19 -1.79
CA TYR A 74 -13.28 2.83 -0.39
C TYR A 74 -13.02 4.10 0.41
N GLU A 75 -13.87 4.35 1.41
CA GLU A 75 -13.78 5.56 2.21
C GLU A 75 -12.44 5.64 2.98
N PRO A 76 -12.00 6.86 3.35
CA PRO A 76 -10.85 7.03 4.22
C PRO A 76 -10.95 6.18 5.49
N HIS A 77 -9.92 5.38 5.73
CA HIS A 77 -9.85 4.44 6.84
C HIS A 77 -8.41 4.24 7.31
N TYR A 78 -8.30 3.59 8.46
CA TYR A 78 -7.06 3.05 8.97
C TYR A 78 -7.09 1.53 8.84
N ASP A 79 -5.97 0.96 8.42
CA ASP A 79 -5.75 -0.49 8.55
C ASP A 79 -5.37 -0.90 9.98
N TYR A 80 -5.18 0.07 10.88
CA TYR A 80 -5.02 -0.13 12.32
C TYR A 80 -6.36 -0.45 12.99
N PHE A 81 -6.37 -1.38 13.95
CA PHE A 81 -7.59 -1.68 14.70
C PHE A 81 -7.78 -0.70 15.84
N LEU A 82 -8.95 -0.08 15.94
CA LEU A 82 -9.29 0.81 17.07
C LEU A 82 -9.88 0.05 18.26
N ASP A 83 -10.22 -1.23 18.08
CA ASP A 83 -10.90 -2.05 19.07
C ASP A 83 -10.03 -3.20 19.60
N GLU A 84 -10.30 -3.58 20.85
CA GLU A 84 -9.63 -4.70 21.51
C GLU A 84 -10.05 -6.06 20.94
N PHE A 85 -11.19 -6.15 20.26
CA PHE A 85 -11.69 -7.44 19.78
C PHE A 85 -10.85 -7.95 18.60
N ASN A 86 -10.59 -7.10 17.62
CA ASN A 86 -9.81 -7.43 16.42
C ASN A 86 -8.31 -7.58 16.71
N THR A 87 -7.82 -7.01 17.82
CA THR A 87 -6.41 -7.14 18.23
C THR A 87 -6.13 -8.40 19.05
N LYS A 88 -7.15 -9.09 19.57
CA LYS A 88 -6.97 -10.35 20.33
C LYS A 88 -6.27 -11.44 19.53
N ASN A 89 -6.42 -11.40 18.22
CA ASN A 89 -5.89 -12.40 17.31
C ASN A 89 -4.82 -11.78 16.40
N GLY A 90 -3.56 -12.14 16.60
CA GLY A 90 -2.42 -11.56 15.89
C GLY A 90 -2.01 -10.15 16.32
N GLY A 91 -2.74 -9.46 17.19
CA GLY A 91 -2.41 -8.08 17.55
C GLY A 91 -2.66 -7.09 16.42
N GLN A 92 -2.01 -5.94 16.50
CA GLN A 92 -2.20 -4.85 15.53
C GLN A 92 -1.66 -5.20 14.14
N ARG A 93 -2.28 -4.62 13.11
CA ARG A 93 -1.74 -4.66 11.74
C ARG A 93 -0.65 -3.61 11.61
N ILE A 94 0.59 -4.03 11.41
CA ILE A 94 1.75 -3.14 11.32
C ILE A 94 1.98 -2.61 9.91
N ALA A 95 1.67 -3.42 8.89
CA ALA A 95 1.88 -3.07 7.50
C ALA A 95 0.82 -3.70 6.60
N THR A 96 0.61 -3.06 5.46
CA THR A 96 -0.29 -3.53 4.41
C THR A 96 0.47 -3.64 3.10
N VAL A 97 0.29 -4.76 2.41
CA VAL A 97 0.63 -4.92 1.00
C VAL A 97 -0.65 -4.92 0.18
N LEU A 98 -0.80 -3.92 -0.68
CA LEU A 98 -1.88 -3.79 -1.65
C LEU A 98 -1.33 -4.07 -3.06
N MET A 99 -1.86 -5.08 -3.72
CA MET A 99 -1.47 -5.49 -5.08
C MET A 99 -2.59 -5.12 -6.05
N TYR A 100 -2.23 -4.49 -7.17
CA TYR A 100 -3.18 -4.20 -8.25
C TYR A 100 -3.20 -5.37 -9.25
N LEU A 101 -4.36 -6.00 -9.39
CA LEU A 101 -4.58 -7.18 -10.23
C LEU A 101 -5.13 -6.80 -11.63
N SER A 102 -5.55 -5.56 -11.82
CA SER A 102 -5.97 -4.99 -13.10
C SER A 102 -5.40 -3.60 -13.32
N ASP A 103 -5.38 -3.18 -14.59
CA ASP A 103 -5.20 -1.78 -14.94
C ASP A 103 -6.55 -1.07 -14.81
N VAL A 104 -6.53 0.15 -14.26
CA VAL A 104 -7.69 1.04 -14.27
C VAL A 104 -7.45 2.15 -15.29
N ASP A 105 -8.47 2.41 -16.11
CA ASP A 105 -8.39 3.39 -17.19
C ASP A 105 -8.46 4.82 -16.66
N ASP A 106 -9.38 5.06 -15.71
CA ASP A 106 -9.57 6.36 -15.05
C ASP A 106 -10.13 6.21 -13.63
N GLY A 107 -9.66 7.05 -12.71
CA GLY A 107 -9.92 6.97 -11.27
C GLY A 107 -9.27 5.77 -10.57
N GLY A 108 -9.85 5.35 -9.45
CA GLY A 108 -9.40 4.19 -8.68
C GLY A 108 -8.09 4.36 -7.90
N GLU A 109 -7.55 5.58 -7.83
CA GLU A 109 -6.28 5.86 -7.15
C GLU A 109 -6.31 5.46 -5.67
N THR A 110 -5.21 4.90 -5.17
CA THR A 110 -4.99 4.79 -3.72
C THR A 110 -4.34 6.07 -3.23
N VAL A 111 -4.95 6.75 -2.25
CA VAL A 111 -4.54 8.08 -1.79
C VAL A 111 -4.16 8.05 -0.32
N PHE A 112 -3.11 8.80 0.01
CA PHE A 112 -2.60 9.05 1.36
C PHE A 112 -2.70 10.55 1.63
N PRO A 113 -3.85 11.04 2.13
CA PRO A 113 -4.13 12.46 2.30
C PRO A 113 -3.22 13.16 3.32
N ALA A 114 -2.71 12.41 4.32
CA ALA A 114 -1.83 12.96 5.34
C ALA A 114 -0.33 12.92 4.97
N ALA A 115 0.01 12.41 3.78
CA ALA A 115 1.37 12.39 3.28
C ALA A 115 1.82 13.79 2.84
N LYS A 116 3.03 14.19 3.26
CA LYS A 116 3.60 15.50 2.94
C LYS A 116 4.47 15.42 1.69
N GLY A 117 4.29 16.36 0.76
CA GLY A 117 5.13 16.50 -0.43
C GLY A 117 4.50 17.42 -1.47
N ASN A 118 5.28 17.83 -2.48
CA ASN A 118 4.74 18.55 -3.62
C ASN A 118 4.11 17.56 -4.61
N ILE A 119 2.87 17.16 -4.33
CA ILE A 119 2.15 16.13 -5.09
C ILE A 119 1.82 16.61 -6.51
N SER A 120 1.62 17.92 -6.71
CA SER A 120 1.31 18.51 -8.03
C SER A 120 2.49 18.57 -8.99
N ALA A 121 3.69 18.23 -8.54
CA ALA A 121 4.87 18.21 -9.38
C ALA A 121 4.92 17.00 -10.35
N VAL A 122 4.06 15.99 -10.16
CA VAL A 122 3.99 14.84 -11.08
C VAL A 122 3.43 15.22 -12.45
N GLN A 123 3.99 14.65 -13.52
CA GLN A 123 3.62 14.99 -14.90
C GLN A 123 2.14 14.73 -15.24
N TRP A 124 1.53 13.74 -14.59
CA TRP A 124 0.12 13.34 -14.79
C TRP A 124 -0.84 14.00 -13.79
N TRP A 125 -0.43 15.05 -13.08
CA TRP A 125 -1.28 15.72 -12.08
C TRP A 125 -2.64 16.14 -12.65
N ASN A 126 -2.65 16.62 -13.89
CA ASN A 126 -3.88 17.06 -14.56
C ASN A 126 -4.82 15.90 -14.94
N GLU A 127 -4.29 14.69 -15.05
CA GLU A 127 -5.02 13.47 -15.38
C GLU A 127 -5.62 12.79 -14.14
N LEU A 128 -5.27 13.24 -12.93
CA LEU A 128 -5.81 12.69 -11.69
C LEU A 128 -7.27 13.09 -11.48
N SER A 129 -8.02 12.16 -10.87
CA SER A 129 -9.34 12.45 -10.34
C SER A 129 -9.28 13.53 -9.27
N LYS A 130 -10.42 14.15 -8.97
CA LYS A 130 -10.52 15.11 -7.84
C LYS A 130 -10.01 14.49 -6.53
N CYS A 131 -10.32 13.21 -6.31
CA CYS A 131 -9.88 12.44 -5.15
C CYS A 131 -8.36 12.17 -5.19
N GLY A 132 -7.79 11.82 -6.34
CA GLY A 132 -6.35 11.60 -6.51
C GLY A 132 -5.48 12.82 -6.16
N LYS A 133 -6.06 14.03 -6.24
CA LYS A 133 -5.40 15.30 -5.91
C LYS A 133 -5.39 15.63 -4.42
N GLU A 134 -6.09 14.88 -3.58
CA GLU A 134 -6.20 15.15 -2.13
C GLU A 134 -4.95 14.74 -1.34
N GLY A 135 -4.03 13.98 -1.93
CA GLY A 135 -2.86 13.47 -1.24
C GLY A 135 -1.85 12.78 -2.16
N LEU A 136 -0.83 12.19 -1.56
CA LEU A 136 0.06 11.30 -2.29
C LEU A 136 -0.76 10.14 -2.86
N HIS A 137 -0.64 9.87 -4.14
CA HIS A 137 -1.49 8.89 -4.82
C HIS A 137 -0.68 7.84 -5.56
N VAL A 138 -1.30 6.69 -5.77
CA VAL A 138 -0.79 5.61 -6.61
C VAL A 138 -1.90 5.18 -7.56
N LEU A 139 -1.57 5.18 -8.86
CA LEU A 139 -2.48 4.72 -9.90
C LEU A 139 -2.54 3.18 -9.90
N PRO A 140 -3.72 2.55 -10.00
CA PRO A 140 -3.83 1.11 -10.16
C PRO A 140 -3.24 0.69 -11.50
N LYS A 141 -2.11 -0.01 -11.44
CA LYS A 141 -1.46 -0.61 -12.61
C LYS A 141 -1.19 -2.06 -12.34
N LYS A 142 -1.64 -2.91 -13.25
CA LYS A 142 -1.59 -4.35 -13.09
C LYS A 142 -0.16 -4.80 -12.81
N ARG A 143 0.01 -5.64 -11.78
CA ARG A 143 1.29 -6.17 -11.27
C ARG A 143 2.12 -5.18 -10.45
N ASP A 144 1.66 -3.95 -10.25
CA ASP A 144 2.28 -3.08 -9.26
C ASP A 144 1.73 -3.45 -7.88
N ALA A 145 2.60 -3.35 -6.87
CA ALA A 145 2.22 -3.54 -5.48
C ALA A 145 2.81 -2.44 -4.60
N LEU A 146 2.01 -2.08 -3.62
CA LEU A 146 2.25 -1.04 -2.65
C LEU A 146 2.42 -1.68 -1.29
N LEU A 147 3.52 -1.39 -0.61
CA LEU A 147 3.73 -1.70 0.79
C LEU A 147 3.71 -0.38 1.57
N PHE A 148 2.92 -0.29 2.63
CA PHE A 148 2.94 0.87 3.54
C PHE A 148 2.77 0.43 4.99
N TRP A 149 3.27 1.26 5.90
CA TRP A 149 3.10 1.07 7.33
C TRP A 149 1.78 1.66 7.80
N ASN A 150 1.05 0.92 8.64
CA ASN A 150 -0.28 1.33 9.11
C ASN A 150 -0.21 2.34 10.28
N MET A 151 0.99 2.55 10.82
CA MET A 151 1.32 3.55 11.82
C MET A 151 2.65 4.19 11.48
N ARG A 152 2.80 5.46 11.85
CA ARG A 152 4.10 6.14 11.83
C ARG A 152 4.98 5.66 12.99
N HIS A 153 6.27 5.97 12.92
CA HIS A 153 7.23 5.65 14.00
C HIS A 153 6.86 6.28 15.35
N ASP A 154 6.11 7.38 15.34
CA ASP A 154 5.57 8.06 16.52
C ASP A 154 4.17 7.53 16.95
N ALA A 155 3.75 6.40 16.38
CA ALA A 155 2.44 5.77 16.56
C ALA A 155 1.24 6.62 16.09
N SER A 156 1.46 7.76 15.44
CA SER A 156 0.35 8.50 14.82
C SER A 156 -0.18 7.74 13.60
N LEU A 157 -1.50 7.79 13.43
CA LEU A 157 -2.19 7.07 12.38
C LEU A 157 -2.08 7.80 11.04
N ASP A 158 -1.99 7.04 9.96
CA ASP A 158 -1.92 7.56 8.59
C ASP A 158 -3.07 6.96 7.76
N PRO A 159 -4.15 7.73 7.52
CA PRO A 159 -5.30 7.19 6.82
C PRO A 159 -4.98 6.99 5.34
N SER A 160 -5.62 5.99 4.73
CA SER A 160 -5.62 5.80 3.28
C SER A 160 -7.05 5.67 2.76
N ASN A 161 -7.25 5.98 1.48
CA ASN A 161 -8.53 5.82 0.79
C ASN A 161 -8.34 5.27 -0.64
N GLY A 162 -9.41 4.66 -1.16
CA GLY A 162 -9.50 4.25 -2.56
C GLY A 162 -10.47 5.15 -3.31
N CYS A 163 -9.99 5.89 -4.29
CA CYS A 163 -10.81 6.80 -5.09
C CYS A 163 -11.85 6.05 -5.93
N PRO A 164 -12.97 6.71 -6.29
CA PRO A 164 -13.97 6.13 -7.18
C PRO A 164 -13.36 5.68 -8.50
N VAL A 165 -13.73 4.50 -8.99
CA VAL A 165 -13.42 4.09 -10.35
C VAL A 165 -14.27 4.92 -11.31
N VAL A 166 -13.65 5.63 -12.25
CA VAL A 166 -14.36 6.42 -13.26
C VAL A 166 -14.52 5.61 -14.54
N LYS A 167 -13.50 4.85 -14.94
CA LYS A 167 -13.54 3.98 -16.11
C LYS A 167 -12.70 2.71 -15.89
N GLY A 168 -13.24 1.57 -16.32
CA GLY A 168 -12.60 0.26 -16.20
C GLY A 168 -13.08 -0.53 -14.98
N ASN A 169 -12.23 -1.44 -14.50
CA ASN A 169 -12.49 -2.29 -13.34
C ASN A 169 -11.25 -2.36 -12.45
N ASN A 170 -11.40 -2.09 -11.16
CA ASN A 170 -10.30 -2.17 -10.20
C ASN A 170 -10.37 -3.49 -9.43
N TRP A 171 -9.48 -4.41 -9.74
CA TRP A 171 -9.23 -5.61 -8.97
C TRP A 171 -7.97 -5.40 -8.15
N SER A 172 -8.08 -5.60 -6.84
CA SER A 172 -6.94 -5.50 -5.93
C SER A 172 -6.92 -6.66 -4.96
N SER A 173 -5.74 -6.91 -4.40
CA SER A 173 -5.58 -7.85 -3.31
C SER A 173 -4.75 -7.29 -2.19
N THR A 174 -5.23 -7.47 -0.96
CA THR A 174 -4.62 -6.95 0.25
C THR A 174 -4.10 -8.08 1.13
N LYS A 175 -2.87 -7.91 1.62
CA LYS A 175 -2.27 -8.74 2.67
C LYS A 175 -1.86 -7.84 3.84
N TRP A 176 -2.41 -8.13 5.01
CA TRP A 176 -2.02 -7.46 6.24
C TRP A 176 -0.96 -8.26 6.99
N PHE A 177 -0.02 -7.53 7.60
CA PHE A 177 0.99 -8.08 8.50
C PHE A 177 0.65 -7.67 9.92
N HIS A 178 0.63 -8.65 10.81
CA HIS A 178 0.25 -8.49 12.21
C HIS A 178 1.50 -8.49 13.11
N VAL A 179 1.44 -7.87 14.30
CA VAL A 179 2.54 -7.89 15.28
C VAL A 179 2.85 -9.31 15.75
N HIS A 180 1.82 -10.13 15.93
CA HIS A 180 1.90 -11.52 16.39
C HIS A 180 1.25 -12.46 15.39
N GLU A 181 1.43 -13.76 15.63
CA GLU A 181 0.76 -14.82 14.87
C GLU A 181 -0.77 -14.62 14.88
N PHE A 182 -1.35 -14.56 13.69
CA PHE A 182 -2.79 -14.52 13.49
C PHE A 182 -3.32 -15.95 13.31
N LYS A 183 -4.07 -16.45 14.30
CA LYS A 183 -4.60 -17.82 14.32
C LYS A 183 -6.02 -17.85 13.78
N VAL A 184 -6.31 -18.76 12.85
CA VAL A 184 -7.63 -18.84 12.20
C VAL A 184 -8.53 -19.81 12.95
#